data_AF-A0A7C3XIS1-F1
#
_entry.id   AF-A0A7C3XIS1-F1
#
_cell.length_a   1.000
_cell.length_b   1.000
_cell.length_c   1.000
_cell.angle_alpha   90.00
_cell.angle_beta   90.00
_cell.angle_gamma   90.00
#
_symmetry.space_group_name_H-M   'P 1'
#
loop_
_entity.id
_entity.type
_entity.pdbx_description
1 polymer ?
#
loop_
_entity_poly.entity_id
_entity_poly.type
_entity_poly.pdbx_seq_one_letter_code
_entity_poly.pdbx_strand_id
1 'polypeptide(L)'
;RIAQAYSDLQNQLAQLQQEGDSRLTAERVTERRKRIQQAARALLPNETEAPIVATANVRAWRHFIEARASAHADVEIRVLAWYVLLCLRQLEPILFGDYQETPLPDGTVAVSTPTPKV
;
A
#
# COMPACT_ATOMS: atom_id res chain seq x y z
N ARG A 1 -15.31 -3.07 -17.32
CA ARG A 1 -15.27 -1.72 -17.96
C ARG A 1 -13.87 -1.10 -17.87
N ILE A 2 -13.29 -0.92 -16.68
CA ILE A 2 -11.94 -0.34 -16.50
C ILE A 2 -10.85 -1.18 -17.18
N ALA A 3 -10.89 -2.51 -17.03
CA ALA A 3 -9.94 -3.39 -17.69
C ALA A 3 -9.93 -3.25 -19.23
N GLN A 4 -11.11 -3.05 -19.83
CA GLN A 4 -11.24 -2.81 -21.27
C GLN A 4 -10.64 -1.45 -21.65
N ALA A 5 -11.01 -0.38 -20.95
CA ALA A 5 -10.46 0.96 -21.19
C ALA A 5 -8.94 1.01 -21.01
N TYR A 6 -8.41 0.25 -20.04
CA TYR A 6 -6.97 0.08 -19.84
C TYR A 6 -6.30 -0.58 -21.06
N SER A 7 -6.87 -1.69 -21.55
CA SER A 7 -6.38 -2.38 -22.75
C SER A 7 -6.44 -1.49 -24.00
N ASP A 8 -7.56 -0.76 -24.19
CA ASP A 8 -7.74 0.14 -25.32
C ASP A 8 -6.70 1.26 -25.32
N LEU A 9 -6.44 1.87 -24.15
CA LEU A 9 -5.41 2.90 -23.99
C LEU A 9 -3.99 2.33 -24.23
N GLN A 10 -3.71 1.12 -23.75
CA GLN A 10 -2.43 0.45 -24.02
C GLN A 10 -2.20 0.25 -25.53
N ASN A 11 -3.23 -0.17 -26.27
CA ASN A 11 -3.15 -0.36 -27.71
C ASN A 11 -2.92 0.97 -28.45
N GLN A 12 -3.63 2.03 -28.06
CA GLN A 12 -3.44 3.37 -28.62
C GLN A 12 -2.03 3.90 -28.37
N LEU A 13 -1.50 3.75 -27.14
CA LEU A 13 -0.15 4.16 -26.80
C LEU A 13 0.92 3.33 -27.53
N ALA A 14 0.66 2.04 -27.76
CA ALA A 14 1.54 1.18 -28.55
C ALA A 14 1.60 1.62 -30.01
N GLN A 15 0.46 2.04 -30.58
CA GLN A 15 0.40 2.59 -31.94
C GLN A 15 1.19 3.91 -32.03
N LEU A 16 0.97 4.87 -31.12
CA LEU A 16 1.71 6.13 -31.08
C LEU A 16 3.23 5.93 -30.92
N GLN A 17 3.63 4.91 -30.18
CA GLN A 17 5.04 4.53 -30.04
C GLN A 17 5.63 4.00 -31.36
N GLN A 18 4.85 3.26 -32.16
CA GLN A 18 5.28 2.81 -33.50
C GLN A 18 5.38 3.97 -34.50
N GLU A 19 4.50 4.96 -34.36
CA GLU A 19 4.50 6.20 -35.15
C GLU A 19 5.66 7.15 -34.79
N GLY A 20 6.46 6.82 -33.76
CA GLY A 20 7.67 7.55 -33.39
C GLY A 20 7.44 8.74 -32.46
N ASP A 21 6.37 8.73 -31.65
CA ASP A 21 6.13 9.78 -30.66
C ASP A 21 7.34 9.90 -29.71
N SER A 22 7.93 11.10 -29.66
CA SER A 22 9.12 11.41 -28.88
C SER A 22 8.94 11.16 -27.38
N ARG A 23 7.70 11.23 -26.87
CA ARG A 23 7.37 10.96 -25.46
C ARG A 23 7.41 9.47 -25.12
N LEU A 24 7.16 8.61 -26.10
CA LEU A 24 7.08 7.15 -25.93
C LEU A 24 8.29 6.41 -26.48
N THR A 25 9.25 7.13 -27.06
CA THR A 25 10.47 6.56 -27.62
C THR A 25 11.45 6.13 -26.51
N ALA A 26 12.10 4.98 -26.71
CA ALA A 26 13.20 4.52 -25.87
C ALA A 26 14.15 3.61 -26.66
N GLU A 27 15.40 3.51 -26.23
CA GLU A 27 16.42 2.68 -26.90
C GLU A 27 16.16 1.18 -26.69
N ARG A 28 15.78 0.79 -25.47
CA ARG A 28 15.56 -0.61 -25.08
C ARG A 28 14.09 -0.98 -25.19
N VAL A 29 13.81 -2.18 -25.70
CA VAL A 29 12.44 -2.74 -25.81
C VAL A 29 11.72 -2.78 -24.44
N THR A 30 12.45 -3.09 -23.37
CA THR A 30 11.89 -3.09 -22.00
C THR A 30 11.39 -1.71 -21.58
N GLU A 31 12.15 -0.66 -21.89
CA GLU A 31 11.80 0.73 -21.53
C GLU A 31 10.62 1.22 -22.36
N ARG A 32 10.53 0.83 -23.63
CA ARG A 32 9.36 1.09 -24.49
C ARG A 32 8.07 0.54 -23.87
N ARG A 33 8.10 -0.71 -23.40
CA ARG A 33 6.97 -1.34 -22.71
C ARG A 33 6.63 -0.63 -21.40
N LYS A 34 7.64 -0.26 -20.60
CA LYS A 34 7.43 0.46 -19.34
C LYS A 34 6.73 1.80 -19.54
N ARG A 35 7.10 2.59 -20.55
CA ARG A 35 6.47 3.89 -20.83
C ARG A 35 4.97 3.77 -21.12
N ILE A 36 4.59 2.79 -21.95
CA ILE A 36 3.18 2.50 -22.26
C ILE A 36 2.44 2.12 -20.97
N GLN A 37 3.00 1.20 -20.18
CA GLN A 37 2.37 0.75 -18.94
C GLN A 37 2.23 1.88 -17.92
N GLN A 38 3.26 2.72 -17.74
CA GLN A 38 3.23 3.86 -16.82
C GLN A 38 2.14 4.88 -17.18
N ALA A 39 1.99 5.21 -18.47
CA ALA A 39 0.92 6.09 -18.93
C ALA A 39 -0.46 5.45 -18.74
N ALA A 40 -0.60 4.15 -19.08
CA ALA A 40 -1.87 3.43 -18.92
C ALA A 40 -2.31 3.28 -17.45
N ARG A 41 -1.38 3.29 -16.48
CA ARG A 41 -1.68 3.23 -15.04
C ARG A 41 -2.54 4.40 -14.56
N ALA A 42 -2.67 5.49 -15.30
CA ALA A 42 -3.55 6.61 -14.97
C ALA A 42 -5.04 6.24 -14.89
N LEU A 43 -5.44 5.12 -15.53
CA LEU A 43 -6.81 4.60 -15.46
C LEU A 43 -7.06 3.63 -14.30
N LEU A 44 -6.00 3.24 -13.58
CA LEU A 44 -6.14 2.30 -12.46
C LEU A 44 -6.75 3.01 -11.25
N PRO A 45 -7.74 2.41 -10.59
CA PRO A 45 -8.37 2.99 -9.41
C PRO A 45 -7.47 2.84 -8.17
N ASN A 46 -7.78 3.55 -7.09
CA ASN A 46 -7.00 3.52 -5.85
C ASN A 46 -7.00 2.13 -5.18
N GLU A 47 -8.07 1.37 -5.39
CA GLU A 47 -8.30 0.01 -4.89
C GLU A 47 -7.46 -1.05 -5.62
N THR A 48 -6.60 -0.64 -6.57
CA THR A 48 -5.68 -1.55 -7.23
C THR A 48 -4.67 -2.10 -6.22
N GLU A 49 -4.62 -3.41 -6.06
CA GLU A 49 -3.69 -4.08 -5.16
C GLU A 49 -2.24 -3.65 -5.43
N ALA A 50 -1.54 -3.25 -4.36
CA ALA A 50 -0.16 -2.80 -4.39
C ALA A 50 0.65 -3.56 -3.32
N PRO A 51 1.19 -4.75 -3.64
CA PRO A 51 1.99 -5.51 -2.69
C PRO A 51 3.29 -4.78 -2.37
N ILE A 52 3.65 -4.73 -1.09
CA ILE A 52 4.85 -4.06 -0.59
C ILE A 52 5.61 -4.96 0.39
N VAL A 53 6.93 -4.79 0.43
CA VAL A 53 7.79 -5.34 1.47
C VAL A 53 8.26 -4.18 2.34
N ALA A 54 7.93 -4.23 3.63
CA ALA A 54 8.30 -3.20 4.59
C ALA A 54 9.28 -3.75 5.63
N THR A 55 10.34 -2.99 5.92
CA THR A 55 11.27 -3.25 7.02
C THR A 55 11.35 -2.01 7.89
N ALA A 56 11.39 -2.20 9.20
CA ALA A 56 11.50 -1.10 10.15
C ALA A 56 12.17 -1.59 11.45
N ASN A 57 12.78 -0.66 12.18
CA ASN A 57 13.22 -0.94 13.55
C ASN A 57 12.02 -0.96 14.51
N VAL A 58 12.25 -1.43 15.73
CA VAL A 58 11.19 -1.58 16.76
C VAL A 58 10.47 -0.24 17.02
N ARG A 59 11.21 0.87 17.12
CA ARG A 59 10.63 2.19 17.37
C ARG A 59 9.70 2.64 16.24
N ALA A 60 10.10 2.42 15.00
CA ALA A 60 9.29 2.73 13.83
C ALA A 60 8.03 1.86 13.77
N TRP A 61 8.11 0.57 14.11
CA TRP A 61 6.93 -0.29 14.22
C TRP A 61 5.96 0.17 15.29
N ARG A 62 6.47 0.50 16.50
CA ARG A 62 5.64 1.03 17.58
C ARG A 62 4.93 2.32 17.17
N HIS A 63 5.67 3.25 16.57
CA HIS A 63 5.08 4.50 16.06
C HIS A 63 4.02 4.27 14.97
N PHE A 64 4.28 3.34 14.05
CA PHE A 64 3.32 2.94 13.02
C PHE A 64 2.02 2.38 13.63
N ILE A 65 2.14 1.49 14.61
CA ILE A 65 0.98 0.89 15.31
C ILE A 65 0.19 1.99 16.03
N GLU A 66 0.86 2.86 16.79
CA GLU A 66 0.20 3.97 17.50
C GLU A 66 -0.54 4.93 16.55
N ALA A 67 0.05 5.24 15.39
CA ALA A 67 -0.56 6.14 14.43
C ALA A 67 -1.71 5.47 13.64
N ARG A 68 -1.54 4.21 13.26
CA ARG A 68 -2.42 3.54 12.27
C ARG A 68 -3.45 2.60 12.87
N ALA A 69 -3.18 2.00 14.03
CA ALA A 69 -4.15 1.17 14.73
C ALA A 69 -5.08 2.00 15.65
N SER A 70 -5.13 3.34 15.51
CA SER A 70 -6.02 4.19 16.30
C SER A 70 -7.45 4.19 15.77
N ALA A 71 -8.43 4.48 16.64
CA ALA A 71 -9.84 4.58 16.24
C ALA A 71 -10.12 5.71 15.23
N HIS A 72 -9.20 6.68 15.08
CA HIS A 72 -9.30 7.79 14.14
C HIS A 72 -8.65 7.52 12.79
N ALA A 73 -7.94 6.39 12.64
CA ALA A 73 -7.31 6.02 11.39
C ALA A 73 -8.36 5.53 10.37
N ASP A 74 -7.95 5.46 9.10
CA ASP A 74 -8.74 4.77 8.07
C ASP A 74 -8.89 3.28 8.43
N VAL A 75 -10.04 2.69 8.09
CA VAL A 75 -10.40 1.30 8.38
C VAL A 75 -9.37 0.35 7.80
N GLU A 76 -8.98 0.52 6.53
CA GLU A 76 -8.10 -0.43 5.84
C GLU A 76 -6.72 -0.48 6.50
N ILE A 77 -6.12 0.68 6.77
CA ILE A 77 -4.78 0.75 7.38
C ILE A 77 -4.81 0.37 8.86
N ARG A 78 -5.94 0.56 9.56
CA ARG A 78 -6.13 0.09 10.93
C ARG A 78 -6.12 -1.42 11.01
N VAL A 79 -6.87 -2.08 10.11
CA VAL A 79 -6.89 -3.55 10.03
C VAL A 79 -5.50 -4.09 9.73
N LEU A 80 -4.78 -3.49 8.78
CA LEU A 80 -3.38 -3.83 8.50
C LEU A 80 -2.49 -3.67 9.74
N ALA A 81 -2.57 -2.54 10.42
CA ALA A 81 -1.73 -2.25 11.59
C ALA A 81 -2.01 -3.21 12.76
N TRP A 82 -3.26 -3.61 12.97
CA TRP A 82 -3.63 -4.62 13.95
C TRP A 82 -3.04 -5.99 13.61
N TYR A 83 -3.14 -6.46 12.36
CA TYR A 83 -2.49 -7.71 11.94
C TYR A 83 -0.97 -7.67 12.09
N VAL A 84 -0.34 -6.54 11.77
CA VAL A 84 1.10 -6.33 11.98
C VAL A 84 1.45 -6.46 13.46
N LEU A 85 0.66 -5.86 14.37
CA LEU A 85 0.85 -6.02 15.81
C LEU A 85 0.76 -7.48 16.25
N LEU A 86 -0.24 -8.24 15.77
CA LEU A 86 -0.39 -9.66 16.11
C LEU A 86 0.85 -10.47 15.72
N CYS A 87 1.37 -10.26 14.51
CA CYS A 87 2.61 -10.89 14.05
C CYS A 87 3.82 -10.48 14.91
N LEU A 88 3.94 -9.19 15.24
CA LEU A 88 5.05 -8.68 16.05
C LEU A 88 5.00 -9.16 17.51
N ARG A 89 3.81 -9.26 18.12
CA ARG A 89 3.62 -9.82 19.46
C ARG A 89 4.02 -11.29 19.52
N GLN A 90 3.77 -12.05 18.45
CA GLN A 90 4.19 -13.45 18.36
C GLN A 90 5.71 -13.60 18.27
N LEU A 91 6.40 -12.67 17.60
CA LEU A 91 7.86 -12.69 17.45
C LEU A 91 8.58 -12.14 18.69
N GLU A 92 8.12 -11.02 19.23
CA GLU A 92 8.79 -10.25 20.29
C GLU A 92 7.78 -9.78 21.36
N PRO A 93 7.26 -10.69 22.21
CA PRO A 93 6.17 -10.39 23.14
C PRO A 93 6.55 -9.34 24.20
N ILE A 94 7.83 -9.24 24.57
CA ILE A 94 8.33 -8.27 25.56
C ILE A 94 8.21 -6.84 25.01
N LEU A 95 8.44 -6.65 23.71
CA LEU A 95 8.49 -5.33 23.08
C LEU A 95 7.14 -4.80 22.64
N PHE A 96 6.13 -5.66 22.48
CA PHE A 96 4.80 -5.29 21.96
C PHE A 96 3.66 -5.75 22.89
N GLY A 97 3.97 -6.30 24.06
CA GLY A 97 2.98 -6.84 25.00
C GLY A 97 2.16 -5.79 25.74
N ASP A 98 2.60 -4.53 25.74
CA ASP A 98 1.95 -3.40 26.42
C ASP A 98 0.71 -2.87 25.68
N TYR A 99 0.54 -3.24 24.41
CA TYR A 99 -0.59 -2.81 23.60
C TYR A 99 -1.91 -3.49 24.03
N GLN A 100 -2.95 -2.67 24.15
CA GLN A 100 -4.31 -3.06 24.51
C GLN A 100 -5.24 -2.91 23.30
N GLU A 101 -6.07 -3.92 23.10
CA GLU A 101 -7.01 -4.01 21.97
C GLU A 101 -8.42 -3.64 22.43
N THR A 102 -9.06 -2.76 21.69
CA THR A 102 -10.42 -2.28 21.95
C THR A 102 -11.29 -2.53 20.72
N PRO A 103 -12.33 -3.37 20.80
CA PRO A 103 -13.25 -3.57 19.69
C PRO A 103 -14.05 -2.30 19.43
N LEU A 104 -14.25 -1.98 18.16
CA LEU A 104 -15.03 -0.83 17.69
C LEU A 104 -16.42 -1.28 17.18
N PRO A 105 -17.41 -0.37 17.12
CA PRO A 105 -18.76 -0.69 16.63
C PRO A 105 -18.83 -1.16 15.18
N ASP A 106 -17.83 -0.83 14.36
CA ASP A 106 -17.69 -1.26 12.97
C ASP A 106 -17.15 -2.70 12.82
N GLY A 107 -16.85 -3.38 13.93
CA GLY A 107 -16.28 -4.73 13.96
C GLY A 107 -14.75 -4.75 13.85
N THR A 108 -14.09 -3.59 13.73
CA THR A 108 -12.62 -3.51 13.72
C THR A 108 -12.05 -3.35 15.13
N VAL A 109 -10.73 -3.40 15.25
CA VAL A 109 -10.01 -3.28 16.53
C VAL A 109 -9.15 -2.02 16.50
N ALA A 110 -9.29 -1.18 17.51
CA ALA A 110 -8.33 -0.12 17.82
C ALA A 110 -7.30 -0.62 18.84
N VAL A 111 -6.11 -0.05 18.79
CA VAL A 111 -5.01 -0.37 19.69
C VAL A 111 -4.55 0.91 20.40
N SER A 112 -4.29 0.78 21.70
CA SER A 112 -3.68 1.84 22.50
C SER A 112 -2.61 1.28 23.44
N THR A 113 -1.70 2.12 23.91
CA THR A 113 -0.72 1.77 24.95
C THR A 113 -0.80 2.81 26.07
N PRO A 114 -0.71 2.41 27.35
CA PRO A 114 -0.66 3.34 28.48
C PRO A 114 0.63 4.17 28.51
N THR A 115 1.68 3.75 27.80
CA THR A 115 2.96 4.47 27.71
C THR A 115 3.22 4.89 26.25
N PRO A 116 2.48 5.89 25.72
CA PRO A 116 2.73 6.41 24.39
C PRO A 116 4.05 7.21 24.41
N LYS A 117 4.97 6.85 23.49
CA LYS A 117 6.31 7.41 23.24
C LYS A 117 7.51 6.80 23.98
N VAL A 118 8.45 6.32 23.15
CA VAL A 118 9.87 6.69 23.18
C VAL A 118 10.24 7.31 21.85
#